data_AF-A0A0C3HIK9-F1
#
_entry.id   AF-A0A0C3HIK9-F1
#
_cell.length_a   1.000
_cell.length_b   1.000
_cell.length_c   1.000
_cell.angle_alpha   90.00
_cell.angle_beta   90.00
_cell.angle_gamma   90.00
#
_symmetry.space_group_name_H-M   'P 1'
#
loop_
_entity.id
_entity.type
_entity.pdbx_description
1 polymer ?
#
loop_
_entity_poly.entity_id
_entity_poly.type
_entity_poly.pdbx_seq_one_letter_code
_entity_poly.pdbx_strand_id
1 'polypeptide(L)'
;MNDGGVDSPLCCNPFKGSTVEVSILNGGIFDIGSQNVILNPLRTRICAKKILFGLGFTRAWKEKQPPVILGQIEFAKPTVRVEKDIAEQLTEANIPLESINSIIWSHHHIGHTGDPFLFPKSVRLVVGPGFKSDNTLFPGYPKNPNAVTVDDAFEGHWVILSPDFFSDGRFYLLAAPGHTHDHICGFARTSKDEFFFLGGDIAHHACEFRLTTYLPLPAEINPSPFDLPTCVDKMECFGASLHVFVIIAHIASVLGVLPLFPRTITTWDRTDEKIISRWRFLKGF
;
A
#
# COMPACT_ATOMS: atom_id res chain seq x y z
N MET A 1 -8.25 3.95 -43.63
CA MET A 1 -9.29 4.15 -42.61
C MET A 1 -8.68 3.72 -41.30
N ASN A 2 -8.64 4.66 -40.36
CA ASN A 2 -7.86 4.70 -39.12
C ASN A 2 -7.55 3.38 -38.42
N ASP A 3 -6.27 3.11 -38.37
CA ASP A 3 -5.53 2.25 -37.46
C ASP A 3 -5.58 2.94 -36.08
N GLY A 4 -6.48 2.47 -35.22
CA GLY A 4 -6.63 2.95 -33.85
C GLY A 4 -5.34 2.73 -33.07
N GLY A 5 -4.64 3.82 -32.77
CA GLY A 5 -3.44 3.84 -31.94
C GLY A 5 -3.71 3.17 -30.59
N VAL A 6 -2.89 2.17 -30.30
CA VAL A 6 -2.77 1.59 -28.96
C VAL A 6 -2.21 2.69 -28.06
N ASP A 7 -2.99 3.12 -27.07
CA ASP A 7 -2.55 4.10 -26.07
C ASP A 7 -1.21 3.65 -25.46
N SER A 8 -0.24 4.56 -25.51
CA SER A 8 1.13 4.39 -25.03
C SER A 8 1.18 3.94 -23.55
N PRO A 9 2.15 3.09 -23.15
CA PRO A 9 2.37 2.76 -21.74
C PRO A 9 2.70 4.05 -21.00
N LEU A 10 1.97 4.35 -19.91
CA LEU A 10 2.19 5.45 -18.95
C LEU A 10 3.50 6.20 -19.20
N CYS A 11 3.47 7.25 -20.03
CA CYS A 11 4.65 8.07 -20.31
C CYS A 11 5.02 8.81 -19.02
N CYS A 12 5.83 8.16 -18.18
CA CYS A 12 6.38 8.78 -16.99
C CYS A 12 7.20 9.99 -17.42
N ASN A 13 7.09 11.09 -16.66
CA ASN A 13 7.89 12.29 -16.91
C ASN A 13 9.39 11.93 -16.99
N PRO A 14 10.17 12.55 -17.90
CA PRO A 14 11.61 12.31 -18.00
C PRO A 14 12.30 12.48 -16.65
N PHE A 15 13.28 11.63 -16.35
CA PHE A 15 13.97 11.67 -15.07
C PHE A 15 14.66 13.01 -14.83
N LYS A 16 14.17 13.78 -13.86
CA LYS A 16 14.71 15.11 -13.47
C LYS A 16 15.81 15.02 -12.41
N GLY A 17 16.52 13.89 -12.32
CA GLY A 17 17.67 13.73 -11.42
C GLY A 17 17.34 13.47 -9.96
N SER A 18 16.12 13.00 -9.66
CA SER A 18 15.66 12.99 -8.27
C SER A 18 14.67 11.87 -7.96
N THR A 19 14.74 11.34 -6.73
CA THR A 19 14.21 10.01 -6.37
C THR A 19 13.55 10.00 -4.99
N VAL A 20 13.01 8.83 -4.63
CA VAL A 20 12.44 8.48 -3.34
C VAL A 20 13.30 7.46 -2.59
N GLU A 21 13.40 7.55 -1.27
CA GLU A 21 13.78 6.44 -0.39
C GLU A 21 12.47 5.69 -0.06
N VAL A 22 12.57 4.45 0.42
CA VAL A 22 11.41 3.71 0.91
C VAL A 22 11.82 2.96 2.17
N SER A 23 10.99 2.97 3.21
CA SER A 23 11.15 2.21 4.46
C SER A 23 9.83 1.55 4.82
N ILE A 24 9.83 0.38 5.41
CA ILE A 24 8.58 -0.35 5.67
C ILE A 24 8.22 -0.28 7.16
N LEU A 25 7.09 0.32 7.50
CA LEU A 25 6.55 0.31 8.87
C LEU A 25 5.58 -0.86 9.08
N ASN A 26 5.47 -1.31 10.32
CA ASN A 26 4.60 -2.42 10.70
C ASN A 26 3.17 -1.90 10.91
N GLY A 27 2.23 -2.29 10.04
CA GLY A 27 0.82 -1.89 10.12
C GLY A 27 -0.05 -2.77 11.03
N GLY A 28 0.53 -3.73 11.75
CA GLY A 28 -0.19 -4.69 12.58
C GLY A 28 -0.55 -5.99 11.85
N ILE A 29 -1.10 -6.92 12.61
CA ILE A 29 -1.54 -8.25 12.16
C ILE A 29 -3.05 -8.33 12.27
N PHE A 30 -3.68 -8.81 11.21
CA PHE A 30 -5.09 -9.19 11.19
C PHE A 30 -5.21 -10.56 10.54
N ASP A 31 -5.52 -11.57 11.35
CA ASP A 31 -5.43 -12.96 10.94
C ASP A 31 -6.77 -13.67 11.16
N ILE A 32 -7.35 -14.18 10.09
CA ILE A 32 -8.59 -14.97 10.08
C ILE A 32 -8.32 -16.49 9.93
N GLY A 33 -7.10 -16.95 10.22
CA GLY A 33 -6.60 -18.29 9.90
C GLY A 33 -5.69 -18.33 8.66
N SER A 34 -5.33 -17.16 8.13
CA SER A 34 -4.39 -16.93 7.03
C SER A 34 -3.68 -15.60 7.30
N GLN A 35 -2.36 -15.65 7.45
CA GLN A 35 -1.55 -14.54 7.93
C GLN A 35 -1.56 -13.36 6.95
N ASN A 36 -1.99 -12.17 7.41
CA ASN A 36 -1.89 -10.91 6.65
C ASN A 36 -1.10 -9.87 7.44
N VAL A 37 -0.18 -9.18 6.76
CA VAL A 37 0.76 -8.22 7.34
C VAL A 37 0.85 -6.98 6.46
N ILE A 38 0.47 -5.83 7.02
CA ILE A 38 0.49 -4.56 6.31
C ILE A 38 1.88 -3.92 6.34
N LEU A 39 2.43 -3.73 5.14
CA LEU A 39 3.71 -3.07 4.88
C LEU A 39 3.46 -1.65 4.39
N ASN A 40 3.80 -0.64 5.20
CA ASN A 40 3.67 0.77 4.82
C ASN A 40 5.02 1.33 4.36
N PRO A 41 5.21 1.64 3.06
CA PRO A 41 6.43 2.22 2.49
C PRO A 41 6.57 3.73 2.80
N LEU A 42 7.76 4.20 3.19
CA LEU A 42 8.04 5.61 3.48
C LEU A 42 9.52 6.00 3.43
N ARG A 43 9.88 6.96 2.54
CA ARG A 43 10.61 8.23 2.86
C ARG A 43 11.26 8.82 1.60
N THR A 44 11.03 10.03 1.10
CA THR A 44 11.84 10.56 -0.05
C THR A 44 12.93 11.54 0.43
N ARG A 45 14.17 11.46 -0.09
CA ARG A 45 15.20 12.54 -0.01
C ARG A 45 15.82 12.64 -1.40
N ILE A 46 15.81 13.79 -2.09
CA ILE A 46 16.28 15.11 -1.65
C ILE A 46 15.19 16.20 -1.90
N CYS A 47 14.98 17.05 -0.88
CA CYS A 47 14.02 18.19 -0.76
C CYS A 47 12.64 17.91 -0.07
N ALA A 48 12.61 18.07 1.25
CA ALA A 48 11.51 18.64 2.08
C ALA A 48 10.08 18.02 2.17
N LYS A 49 9.75 16.85 1.60
CA LYS A 49 8.41 16.25 1.79
C LYS A 49 8.42 14.77 2.20
N LYS A 50 7.62 14.37 3.21
CA LYS A 50 7.39 12.98 3.64
C LYS A 50 5.91 12.61 3.51
N ILE A 51 5.63 11.40 3.03
CA ILE A 51 4.26 10.90 2.81
C ILE A 51 4.07 9.50 3.37
N LEU A 52 3.00 9.25 4.09
CA LEU A 52 2.60 7.90 4.53
C LEU A 52 1.70 7.28 3.47
N PHE A 53 2.02 6.08 2.97
CA PHE A 53 1.12 5.32 2.11
C PHE A 53 0.54 4.16 2.93
N GLY A 54 -0.69 4.32 3.40
CA GLY A 54 -1.33 3.49 4.41
C GLY A 54 -0.88 3.82 5.84
N LEU A 55 -1.74 3.53 6.81
CA LEU A 55 -1.44 3.60 8.24
C LEU A 55 -1.59 2.25 8.96
N GLY A 56 -1.95 1.18 8.24
CA GLY A 56 -2.23 -0.11 8.89
C GLY A 56 -3.53 -0.07 9.69
N PHE A 57 -3.60 -0.94 10.71
CA PHE A 57 -4.64 -0.89 11.73
C PHE A 57 -4.29 0.12 12.82
N THR A 58 -5.29 0.80 13.37
CA THR A 58 -5.11 1.56 14.61
C THR A 58 -5.07 0.61 15.80
N ARG A 59 -4.25 0.93 16.81
CA ARG A 59 -4.24 0.20 18.08
C ARG A 59 -5.59 0.31 18.82
N ALA A 60 -6.26 1.44 18.69
CA ALA A 60 -7.56 1.72 19.32
C ALA A 60 -8.75 1.23 18.46
N TRP A 61 -8.59 0.11 17.76
CA TRP A 61 -9.61 -0.36 16.82
C TRP A 61 -10.93 -0.75 17.49
N LYS A 62 -10.90 -1.16 18.77
CA LYS A 62 -12.12 -1.53 19.50
C LYS A 62 -12.96 -0.30 19.87
N GLU A 63 -12.29 0.82 20.12
CA GLU A 63 -12.90 2.04 20.63
C GLU A 63 -13.28 3.02 19.51
N LYS A 64 -12.50 3.06 18.42
CA LYS A 64 -12.68 4.05 17.34
C LYS A 64 -13.53 3.55 16.17
N GLN A 65 -13.54 2.25 15.89
CA GLN A 65 -14.15 1.76 14.65
C GLN A 65 -15.68 1.89 14.67
N PRO A 66 -16.31 2.14 13.50
CA PRO A 66 -17.76 2.20 13.40
C PRO A 66 -18.42 0.88 13.84
N PRO A 67 -19.64 0.91 14.40
CA PRO A 67 -20.33 -0.30 14.87
C PRO A 67 -20.47 -1.39 13.79
N VAL A 68 -20.68 -1.00 12.52
CA VAL A 68 -20.74 -1.94 11.40
C VAL A 68 -19.43 -2.70 11.19
N ILE A 69 -18.29 -2.02 11.35
CA ILE A 69 -16.96 -2.61 11.26
C ILE A 69 -16.70 -3.52 12.46
N LEU A 70 -17.02 -3.06 13.67
CA LEU A 70 -16.88 -3.86 14.88
C LEU A 70 -17.67 -5.17 14.78
N GLY A 71 -18.90 -5.13 14.28
CA GLY A 71 -19.71 -6.32 14.05
C GLY A 71 -19.09 -7.29 13.03
N GLN A 72 -18.46 -6.79 11.97
CA GLN A 72 -17.72 -7.63 11.01
C GLN A 72 -16.51 -8.30 11.66
N ILE A 73 -15.76 -7.58 12.49
CA ILE A 73 -14.61 -8.12 13.22
C ILE A 73 -15.08 -9.20 14.22
N GLU A 74 -16.12 -8.92 15.00
CA GLU A 74 -16.70 -9.89 15.95
C GLU A 74 -17.21 -11.16 15.25
N PHE A 75 -17.83 -11.01 14.08
CA PHE A 75 -18.29 -12.13 13.27
C PHE A 75 -17.13 -12.98 12.74
N ALA A 76 -16.10 -12.34 12.19
CA ALA A 76 -14.94 -13.02 11.59
C ALA A 76 -14.01 -13.65 12.63
N LYS A 77 -14.06 -13.21 13.89
CA LYS A 77 -13.20 -13.64 15.01
C LYS A 77 -11.70 -13.67 14.66
N PRO A 78 -11.14 -12.60 14.07
CA PRO A 78 -9.74 -12.56 13.73
C PRO A 78 -8.86 -12.41 14.98
N THR A 79 -7.61 -12.86 14.86
CA THR A 79 -6.54 -12.36 15.72
C THR A 79 -6.11 -10.98 15.21
N VAL A 80 -6.41 -9.94 15.98
CA VAL A 80 -5.93 -8.57 15.71
C VAL A 80 -4.84 -8.21 16.71
N ARG A 81 -3.62 -7.96 16.21
CA ARG A 81 -2.49 -7.52 17.05
C ARG A 81 -1.85 -6.29 16.44
N VAL A 82 -1.99 -5.17 17.15
CA VAL A 82 -1.34 -3.90 16.81
C VAL A 82 -0.50 -3.49 18.02
N GLU A 83 0.82 -3.60 17.91
CA GLU A 83 1.71 -3.26 19.02
C GLU A 83 1.82 -1.74 19.19
N LYS A 84 1.97 -1.02 18.07
CA LYS A 84 2.19 0.43 18.02
C LYS A 84 1.50 1.01 16.80
N ASP A 85 0.80 2.13 16.99
CA ASP A 85 0.36 2.95 15.86
C ASP A 85 1.59 3.45 15.06
N ILE A 86 1.38 3.77 13.79
CA ILE A 86 2.44 4.34 12.95
C ILE A 86 3.00 5.64 13.53
N ALA A 87 2.16 6.48 14.14
CA ALA A 87 2.59 7.70 14.82
C ALA A 87 3.57 7.42 15.98
N GLU A 88 3.35 6.33 16.73
CA GLU A 88 4.23 5.91 17.82
C GLU A 88 5.59 5.42 17.27
N GLN A 89 5.57 4.59 16.22
CA GLN A 89 6.81 4.13 15.56
C GLN A 89 7.67 5.28 15.01
N LEU A 90 7.03 6.32 14.45
CA LEU A 90 7.73 7.53 13.97
C LEU A 90 8.35 8.31 15.13
N THR A 91 7.60 8.50 16.21
CA THR A 91 8.04 9.25 17.39
C THR A 91 9.24 8.57 18.06
N GLU A 92 9.21 7.25 18.23
CA GLU A 92 10.32 6.48 18.80
C GLU A 92 11.60 6.55 17.97
N ALA A 93 11.48 6.70 16.66
CA ALA A 93 12.61 6.93 15.77
C ALA A 93 13.00 8.41 15.65
N ASN A 94 12.50 9.27 16.53
CA ASN A 94 12.75 10.71 16.54
C ASN A 94 12.37 11.41 15.22
N ILE A 95 11.28 10.95 14.59
CA ILE A 95 10.68 11.63 13.44
C ILE A 95 9.46 12.42 13.93
N PRO A 96 9.52 13.77 13.95
CA PRO A 96 8.38 14.60 14.34
C PRO A 96 7.20 14.39 13.39
N LEU A 97 5.99 14.25 13.92
CA LEU A 97 4.77 14.03 13.11
C LEU A 97 4.45 15.25 12.23
N GLU A 98 4.84 16.45 12.66
CA GLU A 98 4.76 17.71 11.91
C GLU A 98 5.62 17.69 10.64
N SER A 99 6.59 16.77 10.59
CA SER A 99 7.46 16.60 9.42
C SER A 99 6.87 15.69 8.34
N ILE A 100 5.67 15.16 8.58
CA ILE A 100 4.84 14.43 7.61
C ILE A 100 3.97 15.45 6.87
N ASN A 101 3.84 15.31 5.55
CA ASN A 101 3.06 16.23 4.73
C ASN A 101 1.72 15.65 4.32
N SER A 102 1.65 14.33 4.11
CA SER A 102 0.43 13.68 3.66
C SER A 102 0.35 12.23 4.13
N ILE A 103 -0.87 11.79 4.41
CA ILE A 103 -1.25 10.39 4.58
C ILE A 103 -2.10 10.04 3.36
N ILE A 104 -1.79 8.91 2.74
CA ILE A 104 -2.44 8.42 1.53
C ILE A 104 -3.10 7.11 1.90
N TRP A 105 -4.42 7.06 1.88
CA TRP A 105 -5.15 5.80 1.98
C TRP A 105 -5.18 5.14 0.61
N SER A 106 -4.66 3.91 0.53
CA SER A 106 -4.81 3.09 -0.67
C SER A 106 -6.31 2.85 -0.97
N HIS A 107 -7.11 2.67 0.08
CA HIS A 107 -8.57 2.64 0.09
C HIS A 107 -9.07 2.70 1.54
N HIS A 108 -10.39 2.68 1.72
CA HIS A 108 -11.07 2.91 3.00
C HIS A 108 -11.12 1.72 3.99
N HIS A 109 -10.59 0.53 3.65
CA HIS A 109 -10.66 -0.60 4.58
C HIS A 109 -9.79 -0.42 5.82
N ILE A 110 -10.22 -1.05 6.91
CA ILE A 110 -9.73 -0.87 8.28
C ILE A 110 -8.25 -1.19 8.50
N GLY A 111 -7.67 -2.04 7.64
CA GLY A 111 -6.24 -2.37 7.65
C GLY A 111 -5.37 -1.35 6.93
N HIS A 112 -5.94 -0.28 6.37
CA HIS A 112 -5.20 0.72 5.59
C HIS A 112 -5.32 2.12 6.17
N THR A 113 -6.37 2.36 6.96
CA THR A 113 -6.77 3.70 7.39
C THR A 113 -6.07 4.18 8.65
N GLY A 114 -5.73 3.27 9.57
CA GLY A 114 -5.12 3.58 10.87
C GLY A 114 -5.86 4.68 11.63
N ASP A 115 -5.10 5.61 12.24
CA ASP A 115 -5.66 6.77 12.92
C ASP A 115 -4.99 8.09 12.50
N PRO A 116 -5.54 8.79 11.48
CA PRO A 116 -5.04 10.10 11.06
C PRO A 116 -5.17 11.18 12.14
N PHE A 117 -6.06 11.03 13.13
CA PHE A 117 -6.25 12.01 14.20
C PHE A 117 -5.00 12.18 15.08
N LEU A 118 -4.12 11.18 15.11
CA LEU A 118 -2.84 11.25 15.83
C LEU A 118 -1.83 12.21 15.19
N PHE A 119 -2.09 12.68 13.97
CA PHE A 119 -1.20 13.58 13.24
C PHE A 119 -1.66 15.05 13.34
N PRO A 120 -0.74 16.02 13.24
CA PRO A 120 -1.10 17.43 13.18
C PRO A 120 -2.08 17.73 12.03
N LYS A 121 -3.00 18.68 12.23
CA LYS A 121 -4.00 19.08 11.21
C LYS A 121 -3.41 19.63 9.90
N SER A 122 -2.11 19.96 9.90
CA SER A 122 -1.35 20.33 8.70
C SER A 122 -1.06 19.15 7.78
N VAL A 123 -1.13 17.91 8.28
CA VAL A 123 -0.95 16.69 7.49
C VAL A 123 -2.20 16.48 6.64
N ARG A 124 -1.99 16.32 5.33
CA ARG A 124 -3.09 16.19 4.37
C ARG A 124 -3.53 14.75 4.21
N LEU A 125 -4.83 14.47 4.21
CA LEU A 125 -5.35 13.16 3.85
C LEU A 125 -5.64 13.07 2.35
N VAL A 126 -5.13 12.03 1.69
CA VAL A 126 -5.32 11.75 0.28
C VAL A 126 -6.10 10.45 0.16
N VAL A 127 -7.19 10.49 -0.59
CA VAL A 127 -8.10 9.36 -0.83
C VAL A 127 -8.33 9.22 -2.33
N GLY A 128 -8.75 8.03 -2.76
CA GLY A 128 -9.00 7.78 -4.18
C GLY A 128 -10.29 8.42 -4.72
N PRO A 129 -10.48 8.34 -6.05
CA PRO A 129 -11.67 8.87 -6.71
C PRO A 129 -12.96 8.26 -6.16
N GLY A 130 -14.03 9.05 -6.07
CA GLY A 130 -15.34 8.57 -5.62
C GLY A 130 -15.52 8.45 -4.10
N PHE A 131 -14.45 8.55 -3.30
CA PHE A 131 -14.54 8.47 -1.83
C PHE A 131 -15.56 9.46 -1.24
N LYS A 132 -15.47 10.75 -1.62
CA LYS A 132 -16.32 11.81 -1.04
C LYS A 132 -17.78 11.78 -1.50
N SER A 133 -18.02 11.18 -2.66
CA SER A 133 -19.37 11.04 -3.20
C SER A 133 -20.08 9.81 -2.66
N ASP A 134 -19.36 8.92 -1.96
CA ASP A 134 -19.93 7.75 -1.33
C ASP A 134 -20.42 8.09 0.08
N ASN A 135 -21.74 8.05 0.26
CA ASN A 135 -22.38 8.36 1.52
C ASN A 135 -22.06 7.35 2.64
N THR A 136 -21.47 6.20 2.34
CA THR A 136 -20.99 5.25 3.35
C THR A 136 -19.55 5.55 3.81
N LEU A 137 -18.79 6.34 3.03
CA LEU A 137 -17.41 6.71 3.32
C LEU A 137 -17.27 8.15 3.83
N PHE A 138 -18.20 9.05 3.45
CA PHE A 138 -18.18 10.44 3.87
C PHE A 138 -19.61 11.02 3.94
N PRO A 139 -20.00 11.75 5.02
CA PRO A 139 -19.26 11.95 6.27
C PRO A 139 -19.11 10.64 7.07
N GLY A 140 -18.13 10.59 7.98
CA GLY A 140 -17.78 9.36 8.71
C GLY A 140 -18.61 9.16 9.98
N TYR A 141 -18.33 8.10 10.72
CA TYR A 141 -18.90 7.86 12.05
C TYR A 141 -18.25 8.80 13.09
N PRO A 142 -19.00 9.41 14.03
CA PRO A 142 -20.43 9.19 14.31
C PRO A 142 -21.39 10.13 13.57
N LYS A 143 -20.91 11.06 12.72
CA LYS A 143 -21.80 11.98 11.96
C LYS A 143 -22.76 11.23 11.05
N ASN A 144 -22.32 10.12 10.48
CA ASN A 144 -23.14 9.15 9.80
C ASN A 144 -23.09 7.80 10.55
N PRO A 145 -24.21 7.32 11.12
CA PRO A 145 -24.24 6.05 11.85
C PRO A 145 -24.03 4.81 10.96
N ASN A 146 -24.20 4.96 9.64
CA ASN A 146 -24.02 3.89 8.66
C ASN A 146 -22.64 3.93 7.97
N ALA A 147 -21.76 4.86 8.37
CA ALA A 147 -20.45 4.97 7.76
C ALA A 147 -19.55 3.79 8.13
N VAL A 148 -18.68 3.41 7.19
CA VAL A 148 -17.62 2.39 7.39
C VAL A 148 -16.25 3.03 7.68
N THR A 149 -16.20 4.36 7.71
CA THR A 149 -15.03 5.19 8.07
C THR A 149 -15.33 6.03 9.31
N VAL A 150 -14.28 6.58 9.92
CA VAL A 150 -14.39 7.48 11.09
C VAL A 150 -14.27 8.94 10.67
N ASP A 151 -15.10 9.81 11.25
CA ASP A 151 -15.21 11.22 10.83
C ASP A 151 -14.04 12.09 11.29
N ASP A 152 -13.44 11.75 12.43
CA ASP A 152 -12.30 12.47 13.01
C ASP A 152 -11.05 12.39 12.11
N ALA A 153 -10.95 11.37 11.26
CA ALA A 153 -9.93 11.25 10.22
C ALA A 153 -9.98 12.41 9.20
N PHE A 154 -11.11 13.12 9.11
CA PHE A 154 -11.34 14.18 8.11
C PHE A 154 -11.19 15.61 8.68
N GLU A 155 -10.77 15.78 9.93
CA GLU A 155 -10.65 17.11 10.58
C GLU A 155 -9.55 18.04 9.99
N GLY A 156 -8.88 17.63 8.91
CA GLY A 156 -7.81 18.37 8.24
C GLY A 156 -8.05 18.62 6.75
N HIS A 157 -7.02 19.11 6.06
CA HIS A 157 -7.10 19.38 4.63
C HIS A 157 -6.96 18.10 3.80
N TRP A 158 -7.94 17.83 2.96
CA TRP A 158 -7.90 16.77 1.95
C TRP A 158 -7.28 17.25 0.62
N VAL A 159 -6.73 16.33 -0.17
CA VAL A 159 -6.23 16.63 -1.52
C VAL A 159 -6.89 15.69 -2.52
N ILE A 160 -7.40 16.25 -3.62
CA ILE A 160 -7.87 15.48 -4.77
C ILE A 160 -6.65 14.90 -5.47
N LEU A 161 -6.72 13.62 -5.82
CA LEU A 161 -5.64 12.88 -6.44
C LEU A 161 -5.02 13.63 -7.64
N SER A 162 -3.71 13.84 -7.58
CA SER A 162 -2.89 14.22 -8.75
C SER A 162 -2.12 12.98 -9.20
N PRO A 163 -2.20 12.58 -10.49
CA PRO A 163 -1.46 11.43 -11.00
C PRO A 163 0.05 11.54 -10.76
N ASP A 164 0.65 12.72 -10.88
CA ASP A 164 2.01 13.03 -10.41
C ASP A 164 1.92 13.84 -9.11
N PHE A 165 2.08 13.17 -7.98
CA PHE A 165 1.74 13.70 -6.66
C PHE A 165 2.63 14.87 -6.24
N PHE A 166 3.91 14.82 -6.59
CA PHE A 166 4.88 15.89 -6.33
C PHE A 166 5.07 16.82 -7.53
N SER A 167 4.48 16.50 -8.69
CA SER A 167 4.66 17.20 -9.96
C SER A 167 6.12 17.24 -10.44
N ASP A 168 6.91 16.26 -10.00
CA ASP A 168 8.33 16.12 -10.30
C ASP A 168 8.70 14.75 -10.87
N GLY A 169 7.70 13.88 -11.07
CA GLY A 169 7.84 12.56 -11.66
C GLY A 169 8.44 11.49 -10.73
N ARG A 170 8.52 11.76 -9.42
CA ARG A 170 9.08 10.83 -8.42
C ARG A 170 8.05 9.93 -7.76
N PHE A 171 6.80 10.36 -7.68
CA PHE A 171 5.74 9.58 -7.04
C PHE A 171 4.42 9.79 -7.76
N TYR A 172 3.88 8.70 -8.29
CA TYR A 172 2.62 8.69 -8.99
C TYR A 172 1.55 8.01 -8.15
N LEU A 173 0.32 8.52 -8.24
CA LEU A 173 -0.87 7.85 -7.73
C LEU A 173 -1.67 7.34 -8.91
N LEU A 174 -1.94 6.04 -8.89
CA LEU A 174 -2.64 5.33 -9.96
C LEU A 174 -4.01 4.92 -9.44
N ALA A 175 -5.08 5.41 -10.07
CA ALA A 175 -6.41 4.89 -9.79
C ALA A 175 -6.46 3.41 -10.24
N ALA A 176 -6.83 2.54 -9.31
CA ALA A 176 -6.86 1.10 -9.52
C ALA A 176 -8.18 0.50 -9.00
N PRO A 177 -9.34 0.97 -9.48
CA PRO A 177 -10.63 0.48 -9.01
C PRO A 177 -10.76 -1.03 -9.30
N GLY A 178 -11.34 -1.75 -8.35
CA GLY A 178 -11.53 -3.20 -8.43
C GLY A 178 -11.86 -3.77 -7.06
N HIS A 179 -10.86 -3.82 -6.17
CA HIS A 179 -11.04 -4.23 -4.78
C HIS A 179 -12.00 -3.30 -4.02
N THR A 180 -11.83 -1.98 -4.19
CA THR A 180 -12.86 -0.98 -3.89
C THR A 180 -12.92 0.03 -5.04
N HIS A 181 -13.98 0.85 -5.10
CA HIS A 181 -14.12 1.88 -6.14
C HIS A 181 -13.14 3.04 -5.96
N ASP A 182 -12.72 3.30 -4.72
CA ASP A 182 -11.77 4.35 -4.32
C ASP A 182 -10.31 3.86 -4.25
N HIS A 183 -10.01 2.66 -4.76
CA HIS A 183 -8.69 2.08 -4.63
C HIS A 183 -7.63 2.80 -5.49
N ILE A 184 -6.46 3.05 -4.89
CA ILE A 184 -5.30 3.65 -5.52
C ILE A 184 -4.01 2.89 -5.18
N CYS A 185 -3.12 2.80 -6.17
CA CYS A 185 -1.74 2.33 -5.99
C CYS A 185 -0.75 3.49 -6.00
N GLY A 186 0.37 3.31 -5.31
CA GLY A 186 1.52 4.22 -5.39
C GLY A 186 2.58 3.68 -6.34
N PHE A 187 3.20 4.53 -7.15
CA PHE A 187 4.31 4.16 -8.01
C PHE A 187 5.46 5.13 -7.81
N ALA A 188 6.50 4.66 -7.12
CA ALA A 188 7.54 5.48 -6.50
C ALA A 188 8.89 5.25 -7.19
N ARG A 189 9.50 6.28 -7.76
CA ARG A 189 10.77 6.18 -8.48
C ARG A 189 11.98 6.24 -7.53
N THR A 190 12.72 5.15 -7.38
CA THR A 190 13.90 5.05 -6.47
C THR A 190 15.23 5.33 -7.16
N SER A 191 15.32 5.16 -8.47
CA SER A 191 16.51 5.46 -9.28
C SER A 191 16.10 6.01 -10.65
N LYS A 192 17.06 6.25 -11.55
CA LYS A 192 16.79 6.73 -12.91
C LYS A 192 15.70 5.90 -13.59
N ASP A 193 15.85 4.58 -13.52
CA ASP A 193 15.00 3.61 -14.23
C ASP A 193 14.33 2.61 -13.29
N GLU A 194 14.34 2.82 -11.97
CA GLU A 194 13.84 1.86 -10.98
C GLU A 194 12.69 2.42 -10.15
N PHE A 195 11.73 1.54 -9.84
CA PHE A 195 10.50 1.90 -9.15
C PHE A 195 10.08 0.89 -8.08
N PHE A 196 9.47 1.39 -7.02
CA PHE A 196 8.61 0.62 -6.13
C PHE A 196 7.15 0.79 -6.53
N PHE A 197 6.43 -0.33 -6.62
CA PHE A 197 4.98 -0.34 -6.77
C PHE A 197 4.34 -0.73 -5.44
N LEU A 198 3.47 0.16 -4.95
CA LEU A 198 2.77 0.07 -3.67
C LEU A 198 1.32 -0.31 -3.97
N GLY A 199 1.02 -1.61 -3.90
CA GLY A 199 -0.22 -2.15 -4.45
C GLY A 199 -1.45 -2.00 -3.55
N GLY A 200 -1.29 -1.75 -2.24
CA GLY A 200 -2.41 -1.90 -1.31
C GLY A 200 -3.05 -3.28 -1.46
N ASP A 201 -4.38 -3.31 -1.61
CA ASP A 201 -5.17 -4.54 -1.83
C ASP A 201 -5.53 -4.77 -3.31
N ILE A 202 -4.70 -4.30 -4.26
CA ILE A 202 -4.91 -4.63 -5.68
C ILE A 202 -4.82 -6.14 -5.96
N ALA A 203 -4.10 -6.86 -5.09
CA ALA A 203 -4.05 -8.31 -4.99
C ALA A 203 -3.87 -8.68 -3.51
N HIS A 204 -4.38 -9.85 -3.10
CA HIS A 204 -4.24 -10.35 -1.72
C HIS A 204 -3.14 -11.41 -1.60
N HIS A 205 -2.83 -12.09 -2.72
CA HIS A 205 -1.77 -13.08 -2.83
C HIS A 205 -0.82 -12.78 -4.00
N ALA A 206 0.47 -13.10 -3.81
CA ALA A 206 1.45 -12.88 -4.86
C ALA A 206 1.22 -13.74 -6.12
N CYS A 207 0.57 -14.91 -5.98
CA CYS A 207 0.24 -15.76 -7.11
C CYS A 207 -0.70 -15.07 -8.12
N GLU A 208 -1.53 -14.12 -7.68
CA GLU A 208 -2.48 -13.40 -8.53
C GLU A 208 -1.79 -12.61 -9.66
N PHE A 209 -0.51 -12.25 -9.51
CA PHE A 209 0.20 -11.44 -10.51
C PHE A 209 1.62 -11.89 -10.82
N ARG A 210 2.13 -12.91 -10.12
CA ARG A 210 3.46 -13.49 -10.39
C ARG A 210 3.40 -14.60 -11.44
N LEU A 211 2.24 -15.23 -11.65
CA LEU A 211 2.03 -16.19 -12.72
C LEU A 211 1.62 -15.44 -13.98
N THR A 212 2.55 -15.32 -14.93
CA THR A 212 2.32 -14.54 -16.16
C THR A 212 2.90 -15.28 -17.36
N THR A 213 2.43 -15.00 -18.57
CA THR A 213 3.07 -15.53 -19.79
C THR A 213 4.50 -15.02 -19.99
N TYR A 214 4.83 -13.87 -19.41
CA TYR A 214 6.14 -13.23 -19.51
C TYR A 214 7.15 -13.77 -18.49
N LEU A 215 6.66 -14.38 -17.42
CA LEU A 215 7.45 -15.00 -16.35
C LEU A 215 6.68 -16.21 -15.80
N PRO A 216 6.70 -17.35 -16.53
CA PRO A 216 5.98 -18.55 -16.12
C PRO A 216 6.60 -19.17 -14.87
N LEU A 217 5.91 -20.15 -14.28
CA LEU A 217 6.50 -21.00 -13.25
C LEU A 217 7.81 -21.61 -13.75
N PRO A 218 8.83 -21.76 -12.88
CA PRO A 218 9.99 -22.57 -13.21
C PRO A 218 9.54 -23.96 -13.64
N ALA A 219 10.24 -24.56 -14.61
CA ALA A 219 9.92 -25.91 -15.08
C ALA A 219 9.97 -26.95 -13.94
N GLU A 220 10.79 -26.70 -12.91
CA GLU A 220 10.83 -27.47 -11.68
C GLU A 220 10.97 -26.53 -10.48
N ILE A 221 10.19 -26.79 -9.42
CA ILE A 221 10.35 -26.21 -8.08
C ILE A 221 10.72 -27.37 -7.16
N ASN A 222 11.87 -27.28 -6.48
CA ASN A 222 12.33 -28.35 -5.60
C ASN A 222 12.66 -27.81 -4.20
N PRO A 223 11.98 -28.27 -3.13
CA PRO A 223 10.84 -29.21 -3.13
C PRO A 223 9.53 -28.58 -3.66
N SER A 224 8.71 -29.40 -4.33
CA SER A 224 7.45 -28.98 -4.99
C SER A 224 6.28 -28.85 -3.99
N PRO A 225 5.55 -27.72 -3.95
CA PRO A 225 4.38 -27.53 -3.10
C PRO A 225 3.02 -27.49 -3.87
N PHE A 226 2.71 -28.46 -4.75
CA PHE A 226 1.37 -28.77 -5.37
C PHE A 226 1.01 -28.25 -6.79
N ASP A 227 -0.07 -28.85 -7.35
CA ASP A 227 -0.64 -28.82 -8.72
C ASP A 227 -1.50 -27.58 -9.10
N LEU A 228 -1.19 -27.00 -10.28
CA LEU A 228 -1.93 -26.17 -11.29
C LEU A 228 -2.81 -24.92 -10.93
N PRO A 229 -2.95 -23.91 -11.85
CA PRO A 229 -3.25 -22.50 -11.51
C PRO A 229 -4.43 -21.80 -12.25
N THR A 230 -4.80 -20.57 -11.82
CA THR A 230 -5.53 -19.55 -12.64
C THR A 230 -5.20 -18.07 -12.31
N CYS A 231 -4.61 -17.36 -13.30
CA CYS A 231 -4.67 -15.98 -13.88
C CYS A 231 -5.05 -14.65 -13.12
N VAL A 232 -4.31 -13.53 -13.37
CA VAL A 232 -4.79 -12.12 -13.55
C VAL A 232 -3.79 -11.22 -14.36
N ASP A 233 -4.28 -10.46 -15.37
CA ASP A 233 -3.49 -9.84 -16.48
C ASP A 233 -2.88 -8.41 -16.30
N LYS A 234 -3.30 -7.54 -15.36
CA LYS A 234 -2.88 -6.11 -15.38
C LYS A 234 -1.63 -5.78 -14.55
N MET A 235 -1.36 -6.55 -13.51
CA MET A 235 -0.17 -6.37 -12.67
C MET A 235 1.04 -7.18 -13.17
N GLU A 236 0.80 -8.07 -14.14
CA GLU A 236 1.81 -8.97 -14.72
C GLU A 236 3.04 -8.21 -15.24
N CYS A 237 2.83 -7.15 -16.01
CA CYS A 237 3.91 -6.35 -16.59
C CYS A 237 4.81 -5.73 -15.51
N PHE A 238 4.22 -5.26 -14.39
CA PHE A 238 4.99 -4.74 -13.25
C PHE A 238 5.68 -5.87 -12.49
N GLY A 239 5.02 -7.02 -12.33
CA GLY A 239 5.57 -8.19 -11.66
C GLY A 239 6.76 -8.83 -12.38
N ALA A 240 6.70 -8.87 -13.72
CA ALA A 240 7.70 -9.42 -14.61
C ALA A 240 8.91 -8.49 -14.80
N SER A 241 8.74 -7.17 -14.63
CA SER A 241 9.80 -6.21 -14.85
C SER A 241 10.99 -6.38 -13.88
N LEU A 242 12.21 -6.33 -14.42
CA LEU A 242 13.44 -6.27 -13.63
C LEU A 242 13.58 -4.94 -12.88
N HIS A 243 12.94 -3.89 -13.36
CA HIS A 243 13.07 -2.52 -12.86
C HIS A 243 11.99 -2.09 -11.85
N VAL A 244 11.02 -2.96 -11.56
CA VAL A 244 9.93 -2.67 -10.62
C VAL A 244 9.94 -3.66 -9.46
N PHE A 245 9.95 -3.18 -8.22
CA PHE A 245 9.71 -4.00 -7.03
C PHE A 245 8.27 -3.79 -6.54
N VAL A 246 7.44 -4.82 -6.70
CA VAL A 246 6.03 -4.84 -6.29
C VAL A 246 5.89 -5.36 -4.85
N ILE A 247 5.26 -4.55 -3.98
CA ILE A 247 4.83 -4.91 -2.62
C ILE A 247 3.31 -4.69 -2.52
N ILE A 248 2.59 -5.66 -1.95
CA ILE A 248 1.15 -5.57 -1.62
C ILE A 248 0.96 -5.70 -0.10
N ALA A 249 -0.20 -5.29 0.40
CA ALA A 249 -0.41 -5.06 1.84
C ALA A 249 -0.69 -6.30 2.69
N HIS A 250 -0.86 -7.51 2.14
CA HIS A 250 -1.24 -8.69 2.93
C HIS A 250 -0.31 -9.90 2.80
N ILE A 251 0.93 -9.72 2.37
CA ILE A 251 1.87 -10.86 2.24
C ILE A 251 2.58 -11.13 3.57
N ALA A 252 2.11 -12.08 4.38
CA ALA A 252 2.85 -12.49 5.56
C ALA A 252 4.19 -13.16 5.26
N SER A 253 4.35 -13.81 4.11
CA SER A 253 5.58 -14.53 3.77
C SER A 253 6.81 -13.62 3.61
N VAL A 254 6.63 -12.31 3.46
CA VAL A 254 7.75 -11.34 3.39
C VAL A 254 8.16 -10.77 4.75
N LEU A 255 7.42 -11.08 5.84
CA LEU A 255 7.90 -10.79 7.20
C LEU A 255 9.21 -11.53 7.48
N GLY A 256 10.14 -10.80 8.08
CA GLY A 256 11.49 -11.29 8.38
C GLY A 256 12.42 -11.39 7.16
N VAL A 257 11.95 -11.03 5.96
CA VAL A 257 12.78 -10.92 4.75
C VAL A 257 13.08 -9.47 4.44
N LEU A 258 12.05 -8.62 4.46
CA LEU A 258 12.23 -7.22 4.14
C LEU A 258 12.72 -6.44 5.38
N PRO A 259 13.64 -5.49 5.19
CA PRO A 259 14.07 -4.62 6.28
C PRO A 259 12.90 -3.74 6.75
N LEU A 260 12.49 -3.94 8.00
CA LEU A 260 11.55 -3.02 8.67
C LEU A 260 12.27 -1.75 9.12
N PHE A 261 11.51 -0.66 9.15
CA PHE A 261 11.90 0.63 9.71
C PHE A 261 12.51 0.44 11.12
N PRO A 262 13.65 1.10 11.43
CA PRO A 262 14.24 2.28 10.79
C PRO A 262 15.13 2.01 9.57
N ARG A 263 15.24 0.77 9.08
CA ARG A 263 15.99 0.45 7.86
C ARG A 263 15.21 0.82 6.60
N THR A 264 15.93 1.09 5.52
CA THR A 264 15.39 1.44 4.20
C THR A 264 15.51 0.25 3.25
N ILE A 265 14.70 0.25 2.20
CA ILE A 265 14.70 -0.77 1.12
C ILE A 265 15.01 -0.14 -0.26
N THR A 266 15.43 1.12 -0.28
CA THR A 266 15.65 1.91 -1.51
C THR A 266 16.61 1.25 -2.50
N THR A 267 17.62 0.52 -2.02
CA THR A 267 18.68 -0.10 -2.82
C THR A 267 18.43 -1.58 -3.11
N TRP A 268 17.16 -1.98 -3.19
CA TRP A 268 16.74 -3.36 -3.48
C TRP A 268 17.28 -3.91 -4.81
N ASP A 269 17.71 -3.03 -5.72
CA ASP A 269 18.35 -3.37 -7.00
C ASP A 269 19.74 -3.98 -6.81
N ARG A 270 20.36 -3.75 -5.64
CA ARG A 270 21.73 -4.17 -5.31
C ARG A 270 21.78 -5.29 -4.27
N THR A 271 20.62 -5.79 -3.88
CA THR A 271 20.44 -6.72 -2.77
C THR A 271 19.37 -7.76 -3.13
N ASP A 272 19.37 -8.90 -2.43
CA ASP A 272 18.56 -10.05 -2.85
C ASP A 272 17.07 -9.96 -2.43
N GLU A 273 16.59 -8.87 -1.80
CA GLU A 273 15.23 -8.78 -1.24
C GLU A 273 14.16 -9.01 -2.31
N LYS A 274 14.35 -8.48 -3.53
CA LYS A 274 13.39 -8.71 -4.63
C LYS A 274 13.35 -10.18 -5.04
N ILE A 275 14.50 -10.85 -5.10
CA ILE A 275 14.59 -12.26 -5.49
C ILE A 275 14.00 -13.15 -4.38
N ILE A 276 14.37 -12.89 -3.13
CA ILE A 276 13.91 -13.68 -1.97
C ILE A 276 12.41 -13.51 -1.75
N SER A 277 11.88 -12.27 -1.84
CA SER A 277 10.45 -12.01 -1.66
C SER A 277 9.59 -12.58 -2.79
N ARG A 278 10.13 -12.67 -4.02
CA ARG A 278 9.39 -13.13 -5.20
C ARG A 278 8.79 -14.53 -5.04
N TRP A 279 9.52 -15.47 -4.46
CA TRP A 279 9.10 -16.88 -4.35
C TRP A 279 8.53 -17.25 -2.98
N ARG A 280 8.61 -16.34 -2.00
CA ARG A 280 8.21 -16.60 -0.62
C ARG A 280 6.73 -16.97 -0.46
N PHE A 281 5.86 -16.56 -1.38
CA PHE A 281 4.45 -16.92 -1.36
C PHE A 281 4.21 -18.43 -1.48
N LEU A 282 5.14 -19.18 -2.06
CA LEU A 282 5.09 -20.64 -2.14
C LEU A 282 5.23 -21.33 -0.77
N LYS A 283 5.73 -20.62 0.26
CA LYS A 283 5.87 -21.16 1.62
C LYS A 283 4.53 -21.21 2.38
N GLY A 284 3.50 -20.55 1.86
CA GLY A 284 2.16 -20.51 2.47
C GLY A 284 1.24 -21.67 2.04
N PHE A 285 1.71 -22.57 1.18
CA PHE A 285 1.05 -23.79 0.74
C PHE A 285 1.62 -25.01 1.44
#